data_AF-A0A5C4LN21-F1
#
_entry.id   AF-A0A5C4LN21-F1
#
_cell.length_a   1.000
_cell.length_b   1.000
_cell.length_c   1.000
_cell.angle_alpha   90.00
_cell.angle_beta   90.00
_cell.angle_gamma   90.00
#
_symmetry.space_group_name_H-M   'P 1'
#
loop_
_entity.id
_entity.type
_entity.pdbx_description
1 polymer ?
#
loop_
_entity_poly.entity_id
_entity_poly.type
_entity_poly.pdbx_seq_one_letter_code
_entity_poly.pdbx_strand_id
1 'polypeptide(L)' 'MPVVSLPLTHPTTRPAPPRPALLHLWWRRACDRRVYAALTPAQMRDTGLDPDVVRQESRKRFWQA' A
#
# COMPACT_ATOMS: atom_id res chain seq x y z
N MET A 1 -19.10 5.66 -29.73
CA MET A 1 -18.15 5.48 -28.61
C MET A 1 -18.35 4.07 -28.06
N PRO A 2 -17.41 3.12 -28.26
CA PRO A 2 -17.57 1.79 -27.68
C PRO A 2 -17.22 1.83 -26.19
N VAL A 3 -18.15 1.37 -25.34
CA VAL A 3 -17.91 1.15 -23.91
C VAL A 3 -17.14 -0.16 -23.75
N VAL A 4 -15.90 -0.07 -23.29
CA VAL A 4 -15.11 -1.23 -22.90
C VAL A 4 -15.54 -1.63 -21.50
N SER A 5 -16.35 -2.68 -21.39
CA SER A 5 -16.67 -3.31 -20.11
C SER A 5 -15.47 -4.18 -19.69
N LEU A 6 -14.74 -3.74 -18.66
CA LEU A 6 -13.72 -4.56 -18.01
C LEU A 6 -14.40 -5.74 -17.31
N PRO A 7 -14.01 -7.00 -17.59
CA PRO A 7 -14.53 -8.13 -16.84
C PRO A 7 -14.05 -7.99 -15.39
N LEU A 8 -15.00 -7.86 -14.43
CA LEU A 8 -14.68 -8.00 -13.02
C LEU A 8 -14.21 -9.44 -12.80
N THR A 9 -12.90 -9.60 -12.69
CA THR A 9 -12.25 -10.86 -12.33
C THR A 9 -12.91 -11.40 -11.06
N HIS A 10 -13.48 -12.61 -11.14
CA HIS A 10 -14.04 -13.29 -10.00
C HIS A 10 -13.00 -13.36 -8.87
N PRO A 11 -13.39 -13.20 -7.60
CA PRO A 11 -12.47 -13.35 -6.49
C PRO A 11 -12.01 -14.81 -6.46
N THR A 12 -10.82 -15.08 -7.01
CA THR A 12 -10.10 -16.32 -6.77
C THR A 12 -9.98 -16.46 -5.26
N THR A 13 -10.70 -17.42 -4.68
CA THR A 13 -10.58 -17.78 -3.26
C THR A 13 -9.16 -18.28 -3.02
N ARG A 14 -8.27 -17.35 -2.67
CA ARG A 14 -6.90 -17.68 -2.29
C ARG A 14 -6.97 -18.33 -0.91
N PRO A 15 -6.32 -19.50 -0.69
CA PRO A 15 -6.30 -20.11 0.63
C PRO A 15 -5.78 -19.09 1.64
N ALA A 16 -6.51 -18.94 2.76
CA ALA A 16 -6.13 -18.01 3.80
C ALA A 16 -4.75 -18.41 4.35
N PRO A 17 -3.77 -17.49 4.40
CA PRO A 17 -2.45 -17.84 4.90
C PRO A 17 -2.55 -18.22 6.38
N PRO A 18 -1.70 -19.16 6.85
CA PRO A 18 -1.70 -19.56 8.25
C PRO A 18 -1.46 -18.36 9.17
N ARG A 19 -2.06 -18.35 10.36
CA ARG A 19 -1.95 -17.24 11.35
C ARG A 19 -0.52 -16.71 11.59
N PRO A 20 0.54 -17.54 11.74
CA PRO A 20 1.90 -17.03 11.84
C PRO A 20 2.37 -16.27 10.58
N ALA A 21 1.90 -16.66 9.39
CA ALA A 21 2.18 -15.92 8.16
C ALA A 21 1.43 -14.58 8.12
N LEU A 22 0.24 -14.46 8.73
CA LEU A 22 -0.46 -13.18 8.86
C LEU A 22 0.29 -12.18 9.73
N LEU A 23 0.85 -12.62 10.86
CA LEU A 23 1.68 -11.77 11.72
C LEU A 23 2.95 -11.32 11.01
N HIS A 24 3.62 -12.24 10.31
CA HIS A 24 4.80 -11.90 9.52
C HIS A 24 4.48 -10.92 8.37
N LEU A 25 3.35 -11.10 7.69
CA LEU A 25 2.88 -10.15 6.67
C LEU A 25 2.55 -8.78 7.27
N TRP A 26 1.92 -8.74 8.45
CA TRP A 26 1.65 -7.50 9.17
C TRP A 26 2.93 -6.79 9.57
N TRP A 27 3.90 -7.52 10.14
CA TRP A 27 5.21 -6.99 10.50
C TRP A 27 5.94 -6.43 9.28
N ARG A 28 6.02 -7.21 8.20
CA ARG A 28 6.64 -6.77 6.95
C ARG A 28 6.00 -5.50 6.41
N ARG A 29 4.66 -5.43 6.38
CA ARG A 29 3.94 -4.21 5.96
C ARG A 29 4.24 -3.02 6.88
N ALA A 30 4.34 -3.23 8.18
CA ALA A 30 4.71 -2.17 9.12
C ALA A 30 6.14 -1.66 8.88
N CYS A 31 7.09 -2.57 8.60
CA CYS A 31 8.46 -2.21 8.20
C CYS A 31 8.48 -1.41 6.90
N ASP A 32 7.78 -1.89 5.87
CA ASP A 32 7.72 -1.21 4.57
C ASP A 32 7.13 0.20 4.73
N ARG A 33 6.05 0.36 5.50
CA ARG A 33 5.46 1.68 5.83
C ARG A 33 6.46 2.61 6.51
N ARG A 34 7.28 2.11 7.43
CA ARG A 34 8.34 2.91 8.07
C ARG A 34 9.40 3.37 7.09
N VAL A 35 9.79 2.52 6.14
CA VAL A 35 10.72 2.89 5.07
C VAL A 35 10.14 4.00 4.21
N TYR A 36 8.86 3.89 3.80
CA TYR A 36 8.19 4.94 3.04
C TYR A 36 8.04 6.25 3.83
N ALA A 37 7.79 6.17 5.14
CA ALA A 37 7.71 7.35 6.00
C ALA A 37 9.07 8.05 6.20
N ALA A 38 10.18 7.30 6.09
CA ALA A 38 11.54 7.81 6.20
C ALA A 38 12.09 8.38 4.88
N LEU A 39 11.38 8.22 3.76
CA LEU A 39 11.78 8.82 2.49
C LEU A 39 11.88 10.34 2.63
N THR A 40 12.97 10.88 2.10
CA THR A 40 13.13 12.33 2.04
C THR A 40 12.22 12.91 0.96
N PRO A 41 11.78 14.18 1.08
CA PRO A 41 10.99 14.84 0.05
C PRO A 41 11.67 14.85 -1.33
N ALA A 42 13.01 14.84 -1.38
CA ALA A 42 13.78 14.72 -2.62
C ALA A 42 13.58 13.35 -3.27
N GLN A 43 13.76 12.26 -2.52
CA GLN A 43 13.55 10.90 -3.01
C GLN A 43 12.09 10.63 -3.41
N MET A 44 11.13 11.25 -2.72
CA MET A 44 9.72 11.18 -3.13
C MET A 44 9.52 11.81 -4.51
N ARG A 45 10.09 13.00 -4.75
CA ARG A 45 10.01 13.66 -6.07
C ARG A 45 10.71 12.83 -7.16
N ASP A 46 11.86 12.23 -6.87
CA ASP A 46 12.59 11.39 -7.82
C ASP A 46 11.80 10.14 -8.25
N THR A 47 10.86 9.68 -7.41
CA THR A 47 9.96 8.56 -7.70
C THR A 47 8.61 9.01 -8.28
N GLY A 48 8.44 10.32 -8.53
CA GLY A 48 7.18 10.90 -9.03
C GLY A 48 6.09 11.02 -7.97
N LEU A 49 6.42 10.89 -6.69
CA LEU A 49 5.49 11.04 -5.57
C LEU A 49 5.52 12.49 -5.05
N ASP A 50 4.34 13.07 -4.86
CA ASP A 50 4.21 14.37 -4.20
C ASP A 50 4.36 14.21 -2.67
N PRO A 51 5.39 14.82 -2.05
CA PRO A 51 5.64 14.68 -0.62
C PRO A 51 4.51 15.22 0.28
N ASP A 52 3.73 16.20 -0.17
CA ASP A 52 2.63 16.75 0.62
C ASP A 52 1.40 15.84 0.57
N VAL A 53 1.12 15.27 -0.61
CA VAL A 53 0.10 14.22 -0.76
C VAL A 53 0.48 12.99 0.08
N VAL A 54 1.74 12.55 0.02
CA VAL A 54 2.21 11.41 0.83
C VAL A 54 2.07 11.68 2.33
N ARG A 55 2.37 12.91 2.79
CA ARG A 55 2.14 13.31 4.19
C ARG A 55 0.66 13.32 4.57
N GLN A 56 -0.22 13.78 3.69
CA GLN A 56 -1.65 13.78 3.95
C GLN A 56 -2.20 12.34 4.01
N GLU A 57 -1.78 11.49 3.09
CA GLU A 57 -2.17 10.09 3.03
C GLU A 57 -1.65 9.30 4.24
N SER A 58 -0.39 9.50 4.63
CA SER A 58 0.22 8.78 5.76
C SER A 58 -0.42 9.09 7.11
N ARG A 59 -1.10 10.24 7.24
CA ARG A 59 -1.89 10.59 8.44
C ARG A 59 -3.17 9.77 8.59
N LYS A 60 -3.65 9.09 7.55
CA LYS A 60 -4.88 8.28 7.63
C LYS A 60 -4.68 7.09 8.58
N ARG A 61 -5.73 6.75 9.34
CA ARG A 61 -5.70 5.65 10.34
C ARG A 61 -5.23 4.31 9.77
N PHE A 62 -5.53 4.03 8.51
CA PHE A 62 -5.07 2.83 7.82
C PHE A 62 -3.53 2.70 7.79
N TRP A 63 -2.82 3.83 7.68
CA TRP A 63 -1.36 3.87 7.56
C TRP A 63 -0.64 3.98 8.91
N GLN A 64 -1.34 4.39 9.97
CA GLN A 64 -0.80 4.46 11.34
C GLN A 64 -0.91 3.16 12.14
N ALA A 65 -1.65 2.18 11.63
CA ALA A 65 -1.89 0.89 12.29
C ALA A 65 -0.73 -0.09 12.16
#